data_AF-A0AAD6GMA3-F1
#
_entry.id   AF-A0AAD6GMA3-F1
#
_cell.length_a   1.000
_cell.length_b   1.000
_cell.length_c   1.000
_cell.angle_alpha   90.00
_cell.angle_beta   90.00
_cell.angle_gamma   90.00
#
_symmetry.space_group_name_H-M   'P 1'
#
loop_
_entity.id
_entity.type
_entity.pdbx_description
1 polymer ?
#
loop_
_entity_poly.entity_id
_entity_poly.type
_entity_poly.pdbx_seq_one_letter_code
_entity_poly.pdbx_strand_id
1 'polypeptide(L)'
;MRVPIALQLALLVLLTSLVGIGVLAIATWITTYNFVVGVGSQGLELVATIKASQIASNLDLLETTCKTISTRLLVQSSLRRYNQGNRSSNNWAYAIPDLQSALGSRGYLSLYQAILFSKDGSGDGRILNVTSDTVPEIVLPNSYSNGTSAKLGSEELGYPSMLYPNLTYTSSADNENSTTVLAFPEYTLGLGSTLLLGPLKINNSFSLISLTVPIVNNTSDTDLLGFITIVASATNVQNVISSRDGLGSTGQALLLGPSRPENSFAATAHPATSTSSPNLAALANAEVHYIFEPTPLPGQSSRHSGASTNTSFPLSRYAVALELMRESFDNENISVSRLSTKNEEGANVAVGAIRPQNSLVQWILIVEETHKEAFAPSLDCER
;
A
#
# COMPACT_ATOMS: atom_id res chain seq x y z
N MET A 1 58.58 23.87 -47.35
CA MET A 1 57.25 23.88 -48.01
C MET A 1 56.48 25.11 -47.53
N ARG A 2 56.02 25.97 -48.44
CA ARG A 2 55.16 27.13 -48.10
C ARG A 2 53.72 26.72 -48.38
N VAL A 3 52.85 26.83 -47.37
CA VAL A 3 51.42 26.57 -47.52
C VAL A 3 50.81 27.75 -48.30
N PRO A 4 50.08 27.51 -49.40
CA PRO A 4 49.45 28.59 -50.17
C PRO A 4 48.35 29.27 -49.34
N ILE A 5 48.22 30.60 -49.48
CA ILE A 5 47.33 31.43 -48.64
C ILE A 5 45.85 31.04 -48.78
N ALA A 6 45.46 30.51 -49.94
CA ALA A 6 44.13 29.97 -50.18
C ALA A 6 43.80 28.78 -49.27
N LEU A 7 44.79 27.94 -48.95
CA LEU A 7 44.63 26.81 -48.03
C LEU A 7 44.50 27.28 -46.58
N GLN A 8 45.23 28.35 -46.21
CA GLN A 8 45.13 28.97 -44.88
C GLN A 8 43.76 29.59 -44.67
N LEU A 9 43.23 30.31 -45.68
CA LEU A 9 41.90 30.91 -45.62
C LEU A 9 40.80 29.82 -45.57
N ALA A 10 40.92 28.77 -46.37
CA ALA A 10 39.96 27.66 -46.38
C ALA A 10 39.93 26.92 -45.03
N LEU A 11 41.09 26.69 -44.41
CA LEU A 11 41.18 26.04 -43.10
C LEU A 11 40.58 26.92 -42.00
N LEU A 12 40.81 28.24 -42.05
CA LEU A 12 40.18 29.19 -41.12
C LEU A 12 38.65 29.14 -41.23
N VAL A 13 38.10 29.17 -42.44
CA VAL A 13 36.65 29.13 -42.68
C VAL A 13 36.03 27.79 -42.24
N LEU A 14 36.72 26.67 -42.49
CA LEU A 14 36.26 25.36 -42.05
C LEU A 14 36.21 25.26 -40.52
N LEU A 15 37.25 25.76 -39.84
CA LEU A 15 37.34 25.70 -38.39
C LEU A 15 36.30 26.62 -37.73
N THR A 16 36.10 27.84 -38.26
CA THR A 16 35.05 28.75 -37.75
C THR A 16 33.64 28.20 -37.99
N SER A 17 33.39 27.57 -39.14
CA SER A 17 32.10 26.91 -39.42
C SER A 17 31.86 25.70 -38.52
N LEU A 18 32.87 24.86 -38.31
CA LEU A 18 32.74 23.66 -37.47
C LEU A 18 32.52 24.01 -36.00
N VAL A 19 33.18 25.04 -35.50
CA VAL A 19 32.93 25.58 -34.14
C VAL A 19 31.51 26.17 -34.06
N GLY A 20 31.09 26.93 -35.07
CA GLY A 20 29.73 27.50 -35.11
C GLY A 20 28.63 26.44 -35.07
N ILE A 21 28.76 25.42 -35.93
CA ILE A 21 27.82 24.27 -35.96
C ILE A 21 27.91 23.47 -34.66
N GLY A 22 29.11 23.26 -34.13
CA GLY A 22 29.32 22.53 -32.87
C GLY A 22 28.62 23.19 -31.68
N VAL A 23 28.75 24.51 -31.54
CA VAL A 23 28.07 25.27 -30.47
C VAL A 23 26.55 25.19 -30.62
N LEU A 24 26.03 25.33 -31.85
CA LEU A 24 24.59 25.20 -32.10
C LEU A 24 24.09 23.80 -31.77
N ALA A 25 24.80 22.75 -32.20
CA ALA A 25 24.44 21.37 -31.92
C ALA A 25 24.43 21.06 -30.42
N ILE A 26 25.42 21.53 -29.66
CA ILE A 26 25.47 21.35 -28.19
C ILE A 26 24.30 22.09 -27.52
N ALA A 27 24.02 23.32 -27.92
CA ALA A 27 22.91 24.09 -27.36
C ALA A 27 21.57 23.39 -27.63
N THR A 28 21.31 22.99 -28.88
CA THR A 28 20.09 22.26 -29.25
C THR A 28 19.98 20.92 -28.51
N TRP A 29 21.09 20.19 -28.35
CA TRP A 29 21.12 18.94 -27.59
C TRP A 29 20.72 19.15 -26.13
N ILE A 30 21.31 20.12 -25.43
CA ILE A 30 21.00 20.40 -24.03
C ILE A 30 19.54 20.83 -23.86
N THR A 31 19.04 21.71 -24.73
CA THR A 31 17.64 22.15 -24.68
C THR A 31 16.68 20.99 -24.91
N THR A 32 16.94 20.15 -25.91
CA THR A 32 16.09 18.99 -26.22
C THR A 32 16.14 17.96 -25.11
N TYR A 33 17.32 17.66 -24.58
CA TYR A 33 17.52 16.73 -23.47
C TYR A 33 16.77 17.19 -22.22
N ASN A 34 16.94 18.45 -21.81
CA ASN A 34 16.26 19.00 -20.64
C ASN A 34 14.74 19.03 -20.82
N PHE A 35 14.26 19.29 -22.03
CA PHE A 35 12.83 19.25 -22.34
C PHE A 35 12.25 17.83 -22.21
N VAL A 36 12.86 16.84 -22.87
CA VAL A 36 12.44 15.43 -22.76
C VAL A 36 12.49 14.98 -21.32
N VAL A 37 13.55 15.34 -20.60
CA VAL A 37 13.68 14.97 -19.19
C VAL A 37 12.61 15.62 -18.33
N GLY A 38 12.33 16.91 -18.55
CA GLY A 38 11.29 17.62 -17.83
C GLY A 38 9.90 17.01 -18.04
N VAL A 39 9.50 16.80 -19.30
CA VAL A 39 8.18 16.28 -19.66
C VAL A 39 8.00 14.83 -19.20
N GLY A 40 8.98 13.97 -19.44
CA GLY A 40 8.91 12.57 -19.01
C GLY A 40 8.81 12.44 -17.48
N SER A 41 9.61 13.21 -16.75
CA SER A 41 9.57 13.23 -15.28
C SER A 41 8.21 13.68 -14.76
N GLN A 42 7.66 14.77 -15.31
CA GLN A 42 6.33 15.28 -14.94
C GLN A 42 5.20 14.29 -15.28
N GLY A 43 5.31 13.57 -16.39
CA GLY A 43 4.34 12.55 -16.78
C GLY A 43 4.28 11.39 -15.79
N LEU A 44 5.43 10.81 -15.47
CA LEU A 44 5.52 9.72 -14.46
C LEU A 44 5.05 10.17 -13.09
N GLU A 45 5.39 11.40 -12.72
CA GLU A 45 5.00 12.02 -11.46
C GLU A 45 3.49 12.20 -11.35
N LEU A 46 2.86 12.70 -12.41
CA LEU A 46 1.41 12.88 -12.48
C LEU A 46 0.68 11.54 -12.38
N VAL A 47 1.14 10.52 -13.11
CA VAL A 47 0.53 9.19 -13.09
C VAL A 47 0.67 8.54 -11.73
N ALA A 48 1.86 8.63 -11.11
CA ALA A 48 2.10 8.18 -9.75
C ALA A 48 1.16 8.89 -8.77
N THR A 49 1.03 10.22 -8.88
CA THR A 49 0.14 11.02 -8.03
C THR A 49 -1.32 10.58 -8.13
N ILE A 50 -1.84 10.46 -9.35
CA ILE A 50 -3.24 10.05 -9.58
C ILE A 50 -3.50 8.65 -8.99
N LYS A 51 -2.62 7.69 -9.27
CA LYS A 51 -2.76 6.31 -8.75
C LYS A 51 -2.63 6.28 -7.22
N ALA A 52 -1.72 7.04 -6.63
CA ALA A 52 -1.56 7.12 -5.18
C ALA A 52 -2.77 7.74 -4.49
N SER A 53 -3.33 8.82 -5.07
CA SER A 53 -4.57 9.42 -4.56
C SER A 53 -5.76 8.46 -4.64
N GLN A 54 -5.85 7.65 -5.70
CA GLN A 54 -6.88 6.60 -5.80
C GLN A 54 -6.70 5.53 -4.71
N ILE A 55 -5.46 5.07 -4.45
CA ILE A 55 -5.18 4.10 -3.38
C ILE A 55 -5.54 4.69 -2.01
N ALA A 56 -5.07 5.90 -1.71
CA ALA A 56 -5.38 6.60 -0.46
C ALA A 56 -6.90 6.73 -0.25
N SER A 57 -7.63 7.21 -1.27
CA SER A 57 -9.08 7.34 -1.23
C SER A 57 -9.79 6.00 -0.97
N ASN A 58 -9.31 4.91 -1.56
CA ASN A 58 -9.86 3.57 -1.36
C ASN A 58 -9.66 3.09 0.09
N LEU A 59 -8.49 3.38 0.68
CA LEU A 59 -8.17 3.03 2.06
C LEU A 59 -8.96 3.88 3.06
N ASP A 60 -9.09 5.18 2.82
CA ASP A 60 -9.88 6.10 3.66
C ASP A 60 -11.37 5.70 3.67
N LEU A 61 -11.91 5.32 2.50
CA LEU A 61 -13.28 4.83 2.39
C LEU A 61 -13.45 3.51 3.13
N LEU A 62 -12.47 2.60 3.06
CA LEU A 62 -12.48 1.36 3.83
C LEU A 62 -12.51 1.65 5.33
N GLU A 63 -11.63 2.53 5.81
CA GLU A 63 -11.57 2.93 7.21
C GLU A 63 -12.89 3.54 7.69
N THR A 64 -13.43 4.49 6.93
CA THR A 64 -14.69 5.15 7.26
C THR A 64 -15.85 4.17 7.31
N THR A 65 -15.90 3.23 6.37
CA THR A 65 -16.94 2.20 6.32
C THR A 65 -16.85 1.25 7.51
N CYS A 66 -15.63 0.77 7.84
CA CYS A 66 -15.40 -0.10 8.98
C CYS A 66 -15.72 0.58 10.32
N LYS A 67 -15.34 1.86 10.49
CA LYS A 67 -15.73 2.68 11.66
C LYS A 67 -17.24 2.88 11.74
N THR A 68 -17.93 3.02 10.61
CA THR A 68 -19.39 3.11 10.59
C THR A 68 -20.04 1.80 11.08
N ILE A 69 -19.48 0.65 10.73
CA ILE A 69 -19.95 -0.66 11.23
C ILE A 69 -19.66 -0.83 12.72
N SER A 70 -18.52 -0.35 13.21
CA SER A 70 -18.15 -0.46 14.64
C SER A 70 -19.07 0.39 15.54
N THR A 71 -19.72 1.43 15.02
CA THR A 71 -20.62 2.31 15.79
C THR A 71 -22.06 1.81 15.92
N ARG A 72 -22.38 0.60 15.42
CA ARG A 72 -23.77 0.09 15.40
C ARG A 72 -24.29 -0.29 16.78
N LEU A 73 -25.46 0.25 17.11
CA LEU A 73 -26.07 0.17 18.44
C LEU A 73 -26.35 -1.28 18.92
N LEU A 74 -26.77 -2.17 18.01
CA LEU A 74 -27.05 -3.57 18.37
C LEU A 74 -25.78 -4.32 18.76
N VAL A 75 -24.65 -4.04 18.10
CA VAL A 75 -23.33 -4.60 18.45
C VAL A 75 -22.85 -4.04 19.77
N GLN A 76 -22.88 -2.71 19.94
CA GLN A 76 -22.44 -2.06 21.18
C GLN A 76 -23.27 -2.49 22.40
N SER A 77 -24.59 -2.57 22.26
CA SER A 77 -25.48 -3.01 23.35
C SER A 77 -25.22 -4.46 23.76
N SER A 78 -24.94 -5.34 22.78
CA SER A 78 -24.59 -6.73 23.03
C SER A 78 -23.22 -6.84 23.71
N LEU A 79 -22.21 -6.08 23.27
CA LEU A 79 -20.90 -6.03 23.93
C LEU A 79 -20.97 -5.49 25.35
N ARG A 80 -21.78 -4.47 25.61
CA ARG A 80 -21.99 -3.95 26.97
C ARG A 80 -22.54 -5.03 27.90
N ARG A 81 -23.55 -5.79 27.45
CA ARG A 81 -24.11 -6.92 28.20
C ARG A 81 -23.10 -8.05 28.38
N TYR A 82 -22.29 -8.33 27.35
CA TYR A 82 -21.21 -9.32 27.41
C TYR A 82 -20.17 -8.94 28.48
N ASN A 83 -19.72 -7.69 28.48
CA ASN A 83 -18.79 -7.13 29.46
C ASN A 83 -19.38 -7.09 30.89
N GLN A 84 -20.71 -7.10 31.03
CA GLN A 84 -21.43 -7.26 32.31
C GLN A 84 -21.60 -8.72 32.74
N GLY A 85 -21.10 -9.69 31.97
CA GLY A 85 -21.12 -11.12 32.30
C GLY A 85 -22.15 -11.95 31.53
N ASN A 86 -22.96 -11.36 30.64
CA ASN A 86 -23.90 -12.13 29.82
C ASN A 86 -23.22 -12.80 28.63
N ARG A 87 -22.76 -14.04 28.82
CA ARG A 87 -22.06 -14.84 27.80
C ARG A 87 -22.97 -15.76 26.98
N SER A 88 -24.29 -15.61 27.09
CA SER A 88 -25.22 -16.45 26.33
C SER A 88 -25.22 -16.12 24.84
N SER A 89 -25.42 -17.13 23.98
CA SER A 89 -25.57 -16.93 22.52
C SER A 89 -26.76 -16.04 22.17
N ASN A 90 -27.84 -16.09 22.96
CA ASN A 90 -29.01 -15.23 22.80
C ASN A 90 -28.70 -13.73 22.91
N ASN A 91 -27.60 -13.34 23.56
CA ASN A 91 -27.17 -11.94 23.61
C ASN A 91 -26.94 -11.37 22.20
N TRP A 92 -26.52 -12.21 21.25
CA TRP A 92 -26.15 -11.82 19.89
C TRP A 92 -27.29 -11.96 18.87
N ALA A 93 -28.47 -12.41 19.28
CA ALA A 93 -29.58 -12.77 18.37
C ALA A 93 -30.03 -11.63 17.44
N TYR A 94 -29.95 -10.37 17.90
CA TYR A 94 -30.24 -9.19 17.07
C TYR A 94 -29.00 -8.58 16.41
N ALA A 95 -27.83 -8.71 17.04
CA ALA A 95 -26.59 -8.13 16.53
C ALA A 95 -26.03 -8.90 15.32
N ILE A 96 -26.20 -10.22 15.27
CA ILE A 96 -25.78 -11.05 14.13
C ILE A 96 -26.49 -10.65 12.84
N PRO A 97 -27.83 -10.71 12.71
CA PRO A 97 -28.51 -10.36 11.47
C PRO A 97 -28.30 -8.89 11.10
N ASP A 98 -28.19 -8.00 12.10
CA ASP A 98 -27.78 -6.62 11.89
C ASP A 98 -26.42 -6.59 11.20
N LEU A 99 -25.35 -7.14 11.81
CA LEU A 99 -24.01 -7.19 11.21
C LEU A 99 -24.00 -7.86 9.83
N GLN A 100 -24.67 -9.00 9.67
CA GLN A 100 -24.76 -9.69 8.38
C GLN A 100 -25.35 -8.83 7.28
N SER A 101 -26.31 -7.96 7.60
CA SER A 101 -26.93 -7.06 6.61
C SER A 101 -26.08 -5.83 6.27
N ALA A 102 -25.22 -5.39 7.19
CA ALA A 102 -24.28 -4.28 6.94
C ALA A 102 -23.01 -4.75 6.25
N LEU A 103 -22.57 -5.98 6.53
CA LEU A 103 -21.61 -6.67 5.71
C LEU A 103 -22.30 -7.06 4.40
N GLY A 104 -21.68 -6.80 3.26
CA GLY A 104 -22.25 -7.22 1.99
C GLY A 104 -21.61 -6.55 0.78
N SER A 105 -21.93 -7.10 -0.39
CA SER A 105 -21.48 -6.60 -1.69
C SER A 105 -22.50 -5.61 -2.28
N ARG A 106 -22.81 -4.53 -1.55
CA ARG A 106 -23.89 -3.58 -1.92
C ARG A 106 -23.41 -2.21 -2.37
N GLY A 107 -22.09 -2.04 -2.58
CA GLY A 107 -21.52 -0.76 -2.97
C GLY A 107 -20.11 -0.89 -3.56
N TYR A 108 -19.41 0.23 -3.65
CA TYR A 108 -18.06 0.33 -4.21
C TYR A 108 -17.03 -0.51 -3.43
N LEU A 109 -17.21 -0.66 -2.11
CA LEU A 109 -16.44 -1.59 -1.28
C LEU A 109 -17.32 -2.78 -0.88
N SER A 110 -16.83 -3.98 -1.14
CA SER A 110 -17.49 -5.23 -0.73
C SER A 110 -16.88 -5.71 0.58
N LEU A 111 -17.72 -5.86 1.60
CA LEU A 111 -17.35 -6.38 2.92
C LEU A 111 -17.93 -7.78 3.09
N TYR A 112 -17.15 -8.72 3.60
CA TYR A 112 -17.54 -10.13 3.56
C TYR A 112 -17.72 -10.75 4.94
N GLN A 113 -16.80 -10.46 5.86
CA GLN A 113 -16.70 -11.19 7.11
C GLN A 113 -16.24 -10.27 8.23
N ALA A 114 -16.67 -10.53 9.46
CA ALA A 114 -16.21 -9.81 10.64
C ALA A 114 -15.99 -10.75 11.83
N ILE A 115 -15.06 -10.37 12.70
CA ILE A 115 -14.84 -11.00 14.00
C ILE A 115 -14.87 -9.92 15.07
N LEU A 116 -15.64 -10.16 16.13
CA LEU A 116 -15.61 -9.38 17.36
C LEU A 116 -14.61 -9.96 18.35
N PHE A 117 -13.82 -9.09 18.95
CA PHE A 117 -12.86 -9.42 19.98
C PHE A 117 -13.20 -8.72 21.30
N SER A 118 -12.84 -9.37 22.41
CA SER A 118 -13.01 -8.83 23.75
C SER A 118 -12.07 -7.66 24.02
N LYS A 119 -12.49 -6.73 24.87
CA LYS A 119 -11.67 -5.59 25.31
C LYS A 119 -10.52 -6.00 26.23
N ASP A 120 -10.68 -7.07 26.99
CA ASP A 120 -9.77 -7.48 28.08
C ASP A 120 -9.51 -8.98 28.11
N GLY A 121 -9.96 -9.72 27.09
CA GLY A 121 -9.82 -11.17 27.04
C GLY A 121 -10.71 -11.91 28.03
N SER A 122 -11.69 -11.23 28.65
CA SER A 122 -12.65 -11.91 29.53
C SER A 122 -13.50 -12.93 28.76
N GLY A 123 -13.41 -14.20 29.16
CA GLY A 123 -14.05 -15.32 28.47
C GLY A 123 -13.17 -15.87 27.35
N ASP A 124 -13.56 -15.66 26.10
CA ASP A 124 -12.76 -15.95 24.91
C ASP A 124 -12.29 -14.62 24.28
N GLY A 125 -11.06 -14.60 23.76
CA GLY A 125 -10.54 -13.43 23.04
C GLY A 125 -11.34 -13.16 21.76
N ARG A 126 -11.85 -14.21 21.11
CA ARG A 126 -12.75 -14.12 19.94
C ARG A 126 -14.17 -14.39 20.38
N ILE A 127 -15.03 -13.37 20.34
CA ILE A 127 -16.38 -13.43 20.90
C ILE A 127 -17.39 -13.91 19.86
N LEU A 128 -17.31 -13.38 18.64
CA LEU A 128 -18.32 -13.62 17.61
C LEU A 128 -17.69 -13.61 16.23
N ASN A 129 -18.05 -14.62 15.44
CA ASN A 129 -17.68 -14.75 14.04
C ASN A 129 -18.93 -14.52 13.18
N VAL A 130 -18.88 -13.59 12.23
CA VAL A 130 -20.02 -13.26 11.37
C VAL A 130 -19.56 -13.23 9.92
N THR A 131 -20.31 -13.89 9.03
CA THR A 131 -20.13 -13.81 7.57
C THR A 131 -21.42 -13.26 6.98
N SER A 132 -21.32 -12.35 5.99
CA SER A 132 -22.48 -11.79 5.31
C SER A 132 -23.30 -12.87 4.61
N ASP A 133 -24.60 -12.62 4.47
CA ASP A 133 -25.55 -13.45 3.73
C ASP A 133 -25.39 -13.32 2.20
N THR A 134 -24.67 -12.30 1.73
CA THR A 134 -24.48 -11.99 0.30
C THR A 134 -23.05 -12.24 -0.19
N VAL A 135 -22.22 -12.95 0.58
CA VAL A 135 -20.84 -13.26 0.17
C VAL A 135 -20.86 -14.20 -1.04
N PRO A 136 -20.19 -13.85 -2.15
CA PRO A 136 -20.04 -14.77 -3.27
C PRO A 136 -19.16 -15.96 -2.86
N GLU A 137 -19.22 -17.05 -3.62
CA GLU A 137 -18.41 -18.23 -3.31
C GLU A 137 -16.91 -17.94 -3.54
N ILE A 138 -16.21 -17.59 -2.45
CA ILE A 138 -14.77 -17.29 -2.46
C ILE A 138 -14.04 -18.52 -1.91
N VAL A 139 -13.27 -19.17 -2.79
CA VAL A 139 -12.41 -20.30 -2.43
C VAL A 139 -11.09 -19.76 -1.89
N LEU A 140 -10.70 -20.22 -0.72
CA LEU A 140 -9.46 -19.83 -0.05
C LEU A 140 -8.29 -20.72 -0.52
N PRO A 141 -7.04 -20.23 -0.43
CA PRO A 141 -5.86 -21.02 -0.82
C PRO A 141 -5.65 -22.29 0.01
N ASN A 142 -6.15 -22.30 1.26
CA ASN A 142 -6.03 -23.44 2.15
C ASN A 142 -7.09 -24.51 1.85
N SER A 143 -6.71 -25.77 2.01
CA SER A 143 -7.61 -26.92 1.87
C SER A 143 -7.71 -27.68 3.19
N TYR A 144 -8.86 -28.32 3.40
CA TYR A 144 -9.05 -29.23 4.52
C TYR A 144 -8.23 -30.51 4.34
N SER A 145 -7.99 -31.24 5.43
CA SER A 145 -7.29 -32.53 5.42
C SER A 145 -7.97 -33.59 4.54
N ASN A 146 -9.26 -33.43 4.27
CA ASN A 146 -10.04 -34.28 3.36
C ASN A 146 -9.89 -33.92 1.87
N GLY A 147 -9.10 -32.90 1.53
CA GLY A 147 -8.86 -32.43 0.16
C GLY A 147 -9.89 -31.45 -0.40
N THR A 148 -10.93 -31.07 0.34
CA THR A 148 -11.87 -30.03 -0.10
C THR A 148 -11.28 -28.64 0.11
N SER A 149 -11.58 -27.72 -0.81
CA SER A 149 -11.11 -26.34 -0.69
C SER A 149 -11.91 -25.60 0.39
N ALA A 150 -11.21 -24.86 1.25
CA ALA A 150 -11.88 -24.00 2.23
C ALA A 150 -12.58 -22.84 1.53
N LYS A 151 -13.75 -22.45 2.03
CA LYS A 151 -14.51 -21.32 1.52
C LYS A 151 -14.58 -20.23 2.57
N LEU A 152 -14.62 -18.97 2.16
CA LEU A 152 -14.78 -17.87 3.11
C LEU A 152 -16.09 -18.07 3.90
N GLY A 153 -16.00 -18.06 5.23
CA GLY A 153 -17.14 -18.28 6.14
C GLY A 153 -17.43 -19.72 6.54
N SER A 154 -16.75 -20.73 5.99
CA SER A 154 -16.88 -22.12 6.48
C SER A 154 -16.27 -22.29 7.88
N GLU A 155 -16.72 -23.31 8.61
CA GLU A 155 -16.17 -23.65 9.93
C GLU A 155 -14.65 -23.94 9.86
N GLU A 156 -13.91 -23.64 10.93
CA GLU A 156 -12.44 -23.80 11.04
C GLU A 156 -11.61 -22.95 10.06
N LEU A 157 -11.56 -23.31 8.78
CA LEU A 157 -10.67 -22.71 7.77
C LEU A 157 -11.29 -21.53 7.02
N GLY A 158 -12.56 -21.21 7.23
CA GLY A 158 -13.24 -20.10 6.55
C GLY A 158 -12.92 -18.72 7.10
N TYR A 159 -12.02 -18.61 8.07
CA TYR A 159 -11.52 -17.36 8.65
C TYR A 159 -9.98 -17.34 8.55
N PRO A 160 -9.41 -16.83 7.44
CA PRO A 160 -7.97 -16.88 7.20
C PRO A 160 -7.18 -16.15 8.29
N SER A 161 -6.30 -16.85 9.01
CA SER A 161 -5.53 -16.27 10.12
C SER A 161 -4.65 -15.08 9.71
N MET A 162 -4.19 -15.02 8.46
CA MET A 162 -3.43 -13.87 7.93
C MET A 162 -4.22 -12.56 7.91
N LEU A 163 -5.56 -12.63 7.90
CA LEU A 163 -6.46 -11.48 7.88
C LEU A 163 -7.00 -11.13 9.28
N TYR A 164 -6.58 -11.83 10.33
CA TYR A 164 -7.08 -11.59 11.68
C TYR A 164 -5.92 -11.48 12.67
N PRO A 165 -5.85 -10.43 13.48
CA PRO A 165 -4.77 -10.31 14.45
C PRO A 165 -4.93 -11.37 15.55
N ASN A 166 -3.80 -11.84 16.06
CA ASN A 166 -3.79 -12.74 17.21
C ASN A 166 -3.67 -11.92 18.49
N LEU A 167 -4.81 -11.54 19.07
CA LEU A 167 -4.82 -10.64 20.22
C LEU A 167 -4.31 -11.33 21.48
N THR A 168 -3.35 -10.67 22.13
CA THR A 168 -2.84 -11.07 23.45
C THR A 168 -3.18 -9.99 24.46
N TYR A 169 -3.54 -10.42 25.66
CA TYR A 169 -4.03 -9.56 26.73
C TYR A 169 -3.05 -9.60 27.89
N THR A 170 -2.51 -8.44 28.26
CA THR A 170 -1.58 -8.31 29.38
C THR A 170 -2.14 -7.34 30.40
N SER A 171 -2.33 -7.81 31.62
CA SER A 171 -2.75 -6.97 32.75
C SER A 171 -1.53 -6.31 33.38
N SER A 172 -1.57 -5.00 33.56
CA SER A 172 -0.52 -4.26 34.24
C SER A 172 -0.64 -4.47 35.75
N ALA A 173 0.41 -4.98 36.41
CA ALA A 173 0.39 -5.31 37.85
C ALA A 173 0.10 -4.10 38.78
N ASP A 174 0.31 -2.87 38.31
CA ASP A 174 0.12 -1.64 39.11
C ASP A 174 -1.30 -1.04 39.02
N ASN A 175 -2.16 -1.53 38.13
CA ASN A 175 -3.55 -1.08 37.99
C ASN A 175 -4.43 -2.25 37.55
N GLU A 176 -5.12 -2.91 38.50
CA GLU A 176 -5.93 -4.12 38.24
C GLU A 176 -7.05 -3.95 37.20
N ASN A 177 -7.33 -2.72 36.74
CA ASN A 177 -8.36 -2.43 35.75
C ASN A 177 -7.83 -2.07 34.34
N SER A 178 -6.52 -1.97 34.12
CA SER A 178 -5.97 -1.61 32.80
C SER A 178 -5.37 -2.83 32.11
N THR A 179 -6.13 -3.41 31.18
CA THR A 179 -5.64 -4.48 30.31
C THR A 179 -5.13 -3.87 29.02
N THR A 180 -3.86 -4.14 28.69
CA THR A 180 -3.28 -3.77 27.41
C THR A 180 -3.55 -4.88 26.41
N VAL A 181 -4.04 -4.53 25.23
CA VAL A 181 -4.31 -5.46 24.14
C VAL A 181 -3.23 -5.30 23.08
N LEU A 182 -2.56 -6.39 22.75
CA LEU A 182 -1.47 -6.43 21.79
C LEU A 182 -1.89 -7.27 20.59
N ALA A 183 -1.93 -6.66 19.40
CA ALA A 183 -2.14 -7.40 18.15
C ALA A 183 -0.87 -8.14 17.71
N PHE A 184 0.28 -7.56 18.04
CA PHE A 184 1.63 -8.08 17.86
C PHE A 184 2.46 -7.69 19.08
N PRO A 185 3.63 -8.33 19.33
CA PRO A 185 4.47 -8.03 20.49
C PRO A 185 4.80 -6.54 20.69
N GLU A 186 4.89 -5.77 19.61
CA GLU A 186 5.24 -4.34 19.64
C GLU A 186 4.08 -3.41 19.23
N TYR A 187 2.87 -3.94 19.01
CA TYR A 187 1.73 -3.15 18.52
C TYR A 187 0.52 -3.27 19.43
N THR A 188 0.23 -2.18 20.15
CA THR A 188 -0.90 -2.07 21.05
C THR A 188 -2.16 -1.59 20.32
N LEU A 189 -3.29 -2.19 20.65
CA LEU A 189 -4.61 -1.73 20.23
C LEU A 189 -5.26 -0.89 21.33
N GLY A 190 -5.87 0.22 20.94
CA GLY A 190 -6.55 1.18 21.81
C GLY A 190 -7.60 2.01 21.07
N LEU A 191 -8.04 3.12 21.67
CA LEU A 191 -9.15 3.95 21.17
C LEU A 191 -8.89 4.60 19.80
N GLY A 192 -7.62 4.89 19.48
CA GLY A 192 -7.21 5.52 18.22
C GLY A 192 -6.46 4.59 17.27
N SER A 193 -6.26 3.31 17.62
CA SER A 193 -5.49 2.39 16.79
C SER A 193 -6.34 1.82 15.67
N THR A 194 -5.77 1.73 14.47
CA THR A 194 -6.34 0.99 13.34
C THR A 194 -5.26 0.09 12.77
N LEU A 195 -5.62 -1.16 12.46
CA LEU A 195 -4.67 -2.13 11.95
C LEU A 195 -5.18 -2.74 10.64
N LEU A 196 -4.47 -2.47 9.55
CA LEU A 196 -4.71 -3.07 8.25
C LEU A 196 -3.84 -4.32 8.08
N LEU A 197 -4.44 -5.46 7.70
CA LEU A 197 -3.74 -6.70 7.37
C LEU A 197 -4.07 -7.18 5.94
N GLY A 198 -3.19 -8.00 5.39
CA GLY A 198 -3.24 -8.48 4.01
C GLY A 198 -2.33 -7.68 3.08
N PRO A 199 -2.52 -7.78 1.75
CA PRO A 199 -3.58 -8.52 1.07
C PRO A 199 -3.34 -10.03 1.02
N LEU A 200 -4.40 -10.83 1.24
CA LEU A 200 -4.42 -12.26 0.93
C LEU A 200 -4.86 -12.43 -0.53
N LYS A 201 -3.91 -12.82 -1.39
CA LYS A 201 -4.17 -13.11 -2.80
C LYS A 201 -5.06 -14.36 -2.93
N ILE A 202 -6.20 -14.21 -3.60
CA ILE A 202 -7.07 -15.34 -3.97
C ILE A 202 -6.84 -15.74 -5.43
N ASN A 203 -6.77 -14.74 -6.31
CA ASN A 203 -6.40 -14.91 -7.72
C ASN A 203 -5.71 -13.64 -8.24
N ASN A 204 -5.45 -13.57 -9.56
CA ASN A 204 -4.69 -12.47 -10.16
C ASN A 204 -5.41 -11.11 -10.15
N SER A 205 -6.73 -11.08 -9.94
CA SER A 205 -7.54 -9.86 -9.93
C SER A 205 -8.34 -9.66 -8.65
N PHE A 206 -8.23 -10.58 -7.69
CA PHE A 206 -9.02 -10.58 -6.46
C PHE A 206 -8.14 -10.94 -5.28
N SER A 207 -8.11 -10.02 -4.31
CA SER A 207 -7.44 -10.19 -3.03
C SER A 207 -8.32 -9.68 -1.90
N LEU A 208 -8.08 -10.19 -0.71
CA LEU A 208 -8.78 -9.80 0.51
C LEU A 208 -7.85 -8.98 1.40
N ILE A 209 -8.39 -7.96 2.07
CA ILE A 209 -7.71 -7.21 3.11
C ILE A 209 -8.61 -7.19 4.34
N SER A 210 -8.04 -6.90 5.51
CA SER A 210 -8.84 -6.70 6.70
C SER A 210 -8.42 -5.44 7.44
N LEU A 211 -9.38 -4.87 8.14
CA LEU A 211 -9.16 -3.72 8.99
C LEU A 211 -9.72 -3.99 10.38
N THR A 212 -8.87 -3.82 11.38
CA THR A 212 -9.23 -3.90 12.79
C THR A 212 -9.42 -2.50 13.34
N VAL A 213 -10.60 -2.24 13.91
CA VAL A 213 -10.97 -0.96 14.50
C VAL A 213 -11.56 -1.17 15.91
N PRO A 214 -11.40 -0.19 16.82
CA PRO A 214 -12.04 -0.25 18.13
C PRO A 214 -13.55 -0.02 18.01
N ILE A 215 -14.28 -0.67 18.91
CA ILE A 215 -15.69 -0.38 19.18
C ILE A 215 -15.73 0.49 20.43
N VAL A 216 -16.02 1.77 20.23
CA VAL A 216 -16.14 2.76 21.29
C VAL A 216 -17.62 2.97 21.61
N ASN A 217 -17.91 3.23 22.88
CA ASN A 217 -19.26 3.50 23.33
C ASN A 217 -19.77 4.84 22.76
N ASN A 218 -20.92 4.85 22.09
CA ASN A 218 -21.49 6.08 21.53
C ASN A 218 -21.87 7.14 22.59
N THR A 219 -21.96 6.78 23.88
CA THR A 219 -22.22 7.73 24.98
C THR A 219 -20.96 8.22 25.67
N SER A 220 -19.78 7.66 25.37
CA SER A 220 -18.50 8.06 25.95
C SER A 220 -17.36 7.66 25.00
N ASP A 221 -16.64 8.67 24.51
CA ASP A 221 -15.52 8.55 23.57
C ASP A 221 -14.26 7.90 24.17
N THR A 222 -14.23 7.70 25.48
CA THR A 222 -13.12 7.07 26.20
C THR A 222 -13.39 5.61 26.61
N ASP A 223 -14.62 5.14 26.44
CA ASP A 223 -15.04 3.80 26.87
C ASP A 223 -14.93 2.78 25.71
N LEU A 224 -13.89 1.95 25.78
CA LEU A 224 -13.63 0.87 24.84
C LEU A 224 -14.48 -0.37 25.17
N LEU A 225 -15.34 -0.77 24.25
CA LEU A 225 -16.22 -1.94 24.40
C LEU A 225 -15.61 -3.24 23.85
N GLY A 226 -14.67 -3.13 22.92
CA GLY A 226 -13.98 -4.25 22.27
C GLY A 226 -13.37 -3.85 20.94
N PHE A 227 -13.01 -4.83 20.11
CA PHE A 227 -12.49 -4.59 18.77
C PHE A 227 -13.28 -5.38 17.74
N ILE A 228 -13.28 -4.91 16.50
CA ILE A 228 -13.84 -5.63 15.35
C ILE A 228 -12.83 -5.64 14.22
N THR A 229 -12.57 -6.82 13.67
CA THR A 229 -11.82 -6.97 12.42
C THR A 229 -12.80 -7.30 11.31
N ILE A 230 -12.79 -6.50 10.25
CA ILE A 230 -13.68 -6.65 9.10
C ILE A 230 -12.84 -6.96 7.87
N VAL A 231 -13.21 -8.01 7.14
CA VAL A 231 -12.59 -8.42 5.87
C VAL A 231 -13.34 -7.80 4.71
N ALA A 232 -12.58 -7.21 3.80
CA ALA A 232 -13.04 -6.49 2.62
C ALA A 232 -12.33 -6.97 1.35
N SER A 233 -12.93 -6.65 0.22
CA SER A 233 -12.29 -6.77 -1.09
C SER A 233 -11.19 -5.73 -1.26
N ALA A 234 -9.98 -6.17 -1.62
CA ALA A 234 -8.87 -5.31 -2.00
C ALA A 234 -8.84 -5.01 -3.52
N THR A 235 -9.85 -5.45 -4.25
CA THR A 235 -9.91 -5.41 -5.73
C THR A 235 -9.70 -4.00 -6.26
N ASN A 236 -10.27 -2.97 -5.63
CA ASN A 236 -10.12 -1.60 -6.10
C ASN A 236 -8.66 -1.12 -6.01
N VAL A 237 -7.97 -1.43 -4.90
CA VAL A 237 -6.54 -1.11 -4.75
C VAL A 237 -5.71 -1.91 -5.75
N GLN A 238 -5.98 -3.21 -5.89
CA GLN A 238 -5.29 -4.08 -6.84
C GLN A 238 -5.47 -3.62 -8.29
N ASN A 239 -6.66 -3.16 -8.66
CA ASN A 239 -6.97 -2.63 -9.99
C ASN A 239 -6.22 -1.34 -10.30
N VAL A 240 -6.00 -0.46 -9.32
CA VAL A 240 -5.19 0.76 -9.53
C VAL A 240 -3.74 0.41 -9.85
N ILE A 241 -3.19 -0.62 -9.18
CA ILE A 241 -1.82 -1.11 -9.42
C ILE A 241 -1.71 -1.87 -10.74
N SER A 242 -2.67 -2.74 -11.06
CA SER A 242 -2.62 -3.55 -12.28
C SER A 242 -3.04 -2.79 -13.54
N SER A 243 -3.80 -1.69 -13.40
CA SER A 243 -4.20 -0.84 -14.52
C SER A 243 -2.99 -0.21 -15.20
N ARG A 244 -2.96 -0.31 -16.53
CA ARG A 244 -1.95 0.29 -17.41
C ARG A 244 -2.28 1.71 -17.84
N ASP A 245 -3.36 2.29 -17.31
CA ASP A 245 -3.80 3.62 -17.73
C ASP A 245 -2.74 4.66 -17.37
N GLY A 246 -2.29 5.40 -18.38
CA GLY A 246 -1.24 6.41 -18.25
C GLY A 246 0.19 5.87 -18.14
N LEU A 247 0.43 4.56 -18.35
CA LEU A 247 1.75 3.92 -18.16
C LEU A 247 2.46 3.56 -19.48
N GLY A 248 2.02 4.09 -20.61
CA GLY A 248 2.62 3.76 -21.91
C GLY A 248 2.67 2.26 -22.23
N SER A 249 3.69 1.86 -22.99
CA SER A 249 3.87 0.51 -23.51
C SER A 249 4.71 -0.41 -22.61
N THR A 250 5.64 0.15 -21.85
CA THR A 250 6.54 -0.59 -20.96
C THR A 250 6.38 -0.22 -19.48
N GLY A 251 5.44 0.67 -19.16
CA GLY A 251 5.24 1.09 -17.79
C GLY A 251 4.48 0.08 -16.94
N GLN A 252 4.77 0.08 -15.65
CA GLN A 252 4.11 -0.73 -14.64
C GLN A 252 4.08 0.02 -13.30
N ALA A 253 3.05 -0.21 -12.50
CA ALA A 253 2.97 0.30 -11.15
C ALA A 253 3.29 -0.81 -10.14
N LEU A 254 4.02 -0.46 -9.10
CA LEU A 254 4.48 -1.31 -8.02
C LEU A 254 4.13 -0.65 -6.70
N LEU A 255 3.69 -1.44 -5.75
CA LEU A 255 3.37 -0.97 -4.41
C LEU A 255 4.26 -1.67 -3.40
N LEU A 256 5.11 -0.90 -2.74
CA LEU A 256 6.00 -1.39 -1.70
C LEU A 256 5.45 -1.00 -0.33
N GLY A 257 5.65 -1.87 0.67
CA GLY A 257 5.39 -1.54 2.06
C GLY A 257 6.40 -2.16 3.01
N PRO A 258 6.44 -1.69 4.27
CA PRO A 258 7.27 -2.28 5.31
C PRO A 258 6.95 -3.76 5.50
N SER A 259 7.96 -4.59 5.78
CA SER A 259 7.75 -6.02 6.09
C SER A 259 7.17 -6.27 7.48
N ARG A 260 6.90 -5.21 8.25
CA ARG A 260 6.29 -5.29 9.57
C ARG A 260 4.77 -5.44 9.43
N PRO A 261 4.12 -6.28 10.26
CA PRO A 261 2.72 -6.63 10.08
C PRO A 261 1.75 -5.45 10.29
N GLU A 262 2.15 -4.43 11.05
CA GLU A 262 1.38 -3.20 11.23
C GLU A 262 1.50 -2.20 10.07
N ASN A 263 2.14 -2.58 8.95
CA ASN A 263 2.29 -1.75 7.74
C ASN A 263 2.94 -0.38 7.98
N SER A 264 3.73 -0.24 9.05
CA SER A 264 4.49 0.96 9.39
C SER A 264 5.95 0.65 9.70
N PHE A 265 6.82 1.61 9.39
CA PHE A 265 8.24 1.52 9.71
C PHE A 265 8.44 1.61 11.23
N ALA A 266 9.47 0.91 11.73
CA ALA A 266 9.85 1.00 13.13
C ALA A 266 10.20 2.44 13.52
N ALA A 267 9.98 2.81 14.78
CA ALA A 267 10.29 4.15 15.28
C ALA A 267 11.76 4.56 15.04
N THR A 268 12.68 3.59 15.04
CA THR A 268 14.12 3.80 14.77
C THR A 268 14.45 4.02 13.29
N ALA A 269 13.55 3.61 12.39
CA ALA A 269 13.67 3.70 10.93
C ALA A 269 12.51 4.50 10.34
N HIS A 270 11.99 5.48 11.09
CA HIS A 270 10.82 6.24 10.65
C HIS A 270 11.18 7.17 9.47
N PRO A 271 10.26 7.37 8.51
CA PRO A 271 10.45 8.30 7.40
C PRO A 271 10.47 9.75 7.90
N ALA A 272 10.91 10.69 7.08
CA ALA A 272 10.89 12.10 7.45
C ALA A 272 9.44 12.60 7.66
N THR A 273 9.23 13.36 8.73
CA THR A 273 7.99 14.12 9.01
C THR A 273 8.29 15.63 8.92
N SER A 274 7.30 16.52 9.05
CA SER A 274 7.55 17.97 9.14
C SER A 274 8.58 18.36 10.17
N THR A 275 8.59 17.64 11.28
CA THR A 275 9.30 18.04 12.49
C THR A 275 10.51 17.16 12.78
N SER A 276 10.69 16.07 12.05
CA SER A 276 11.76 15.11 12.30
C SER A 276 12.48 14.66 11.03
N SER A 277 13.81 14.65 11.10
CA SER A 277 14.66 14.05 10.07
C SER A 277 14.75 12.53 10.27
N PRO A 278 14.77 11.74 9.18
CA PRO A 278 14.81 10.29 9.28
C PRO A 278 16.22 9.80 9.62
N ASN A 279 16.29 8.67 10.32
CA ASN A 279 17.55 7.93 10.46
C ASN A 279 17.82 7.17 9.15
N LEU A 280 18.56 7.79 8.24
CA LEU A 280 18.83 7.26 6.91
C LEU A 280 19.49 5.89 6.91
N ALA A 281 20.36 5.59 7.88
CA ALA A 281 21.04 4.29 7.95
C ALA A 281 20.07 3.18 8.37
N ALA A 282 19.18 3.46 9.33
CA ALA A 282 18.16 2.52 9.74
C ALA A 282 17.11 2.31 8.64
N LEU A 283 16.69 3.40 7.98
CA LEU A 283 15.73 3.38 6.89
C LEU A 283 16.27 2.66 5.63
N ALA A 284 17.55 2.83 5.31
CA ALA A 284 18.21 2.12 4.21
C ALA A 284 18.22 0.60 4.41
N ASN A 285 18.29 0.15 5.66
CA ASN A 285 18.27 -1.26 6.05
C ASN A 285 16.86 -1.76 6.42
N ALA A 286 15.84 -0.91 6.33
CA ALA A 286 14.47 -1.32 6.59
C ALA A 286 14.00 -2.28 5.51
N GLU A 287 13.53 -3.45 5.92
CA GLU A 287 13.02 -4.48 5.02
C GLU A 287 11.64 -4.10 4.48
N VAL A 288 11.52 -4.04 3.16
CA VAL A 288 10.27 -3.79 2.44
C VAL A 288 9.93 -4.97 1.56
N HIS A 289 8.67 -5.11 1.20
CA HIS A 289 8.17 -6.14 0.29
C HIS A 289 7.12 -5.55 -0.65
N TYR A 290 6.81 -6.29 -1.71
CA TYR A 290 5.71 -5.93 -2.61
C TYR A 290 4.37 -6.26 -1.97
N ILE A 291 3.46 -5.28 -1.89
CA ILE A 291 2.10 -5.50 -1.40
C ILE A 291 1.29 -6.36 -2.37
N PHE A 292 1.49 -6.15 -3.67
CA PHE A 292 0.94 -6.99 -4.73
C PHE A 292 2.07 -7.50 -5.61
N GLU A 293 1.96 -8.75 -6.07
CA GLU A 293 2.95 -9.32 -6.98
C GLU A 293 3.09 -8.44 -8.25
N PRO A 294 4.31 -8.06 -8.63
CA PRO A 294 4.55 -7.36 -9.88
C PRO A 294 3.99 -8.16 -11.07
N THR A 295 3.31 -7.48 -11.99
CA THR A 295 2.77 -8.14 -13.18
C THR A 295 3.84 -8.11 -14.29
N PRO A 296 4.44 -9.25 -14.67
CA PRO A 296 5.48 -9.26 -15.69
C PRO A 296 4.91 -8.89 -17.05
N LEU A 297 5.58 -7.97 -17.76
CA LEU A 297 5.14 -7.54 -19.08
C LEU A 297 5.65 -8.44 -20.21
N PRO A 298 4.88 -8.60 -21.30
CA PRO A 298 5.32 -9.37 -22.47
C PRO A 298 6.66 -8.83 -23.00
N GLY A 299 7.67 -9.70 -23.09
CA GLY A 299 9.02 -9.32 -23.53
C GLY A 299 9.90 -8.66 -22.46
N GLN A 300 9.42 -8.55 -21.21
CA GLN A 300 10.14 -7.95 -20.08
C GLN A 300 10.17 -8.87 -18.85
N SER A 301 10.22 -10.18 -19.08
CA SER A 301 10.23 -11.22 -18.04
C SER A 301 11.42 -11.15 -17.08
N SER A 302 12.38 -10.25 -17.32
CA SER A 302 13.55 -10.04 -16.47
C SER A 302 13.36 -8.96 -15.41
N ARG A 303 12.29 -8.15 -15.44
CA ARG A 303 12.05 -7.13 -14.40
C ARG A 303 11.15 -7.69 -13.30
N HIS A 304 11.61 -7.60 -12.06
CA HIS A 304 10.99 -8.18 -10.87
C HIS A 304 10.78 -9.69 -10.98
N SER A 305 11.69 -10.37 -11.66
CA SER A 305 11.58 -11.79 -11.95
C SER A 305 11.78 -12.61 -10.67
N GLY A 306 10.74 -13.33 -10.25
CA GLY A 306 10.76 -14.05 -8.97
C GLY A 306 10.51 -13.18 -7.74
N ALA A 307 10.17 -11.89 -7.93
CA ALA A 307 9.64 -11.07 -6.86
C ALA A 307 8.25 -11.58 -6.43
N SER A 308 8.04 -11.70 -5.12
CA SER A 308 6.78 -12.12 -4.54
C SER A 308 6.40 -11.23 -3.36
N THR A 309 5.17 -11.34 -2.89
CA THR A 309 4.72 -10.65 -1.67
C THR A 309 5.43 -11.16 -0.42
N ASN A 310 6.05 -12.34 -0.47
CA ASN A 310 6.73 -12.96 0.68
C ASN A 310 8.24 -12.73 0.70
N THR A 311 8.79 -12.09 -0.34
CA THR A 311 10.22 -11.79 -0.44
C THR A 311 10.49 -10.35 -0.03
N SER A 312 11.07 -10.19 1.15
CA SER A 312 11.56 -8.90 1.63
C SER A 312 12.94 -8.56 1.06
N PHE A 313 13.19 -7.27 0.93
CA PHE A 313 14.50 -6.73 0.57
C PHE A 313 14.73 -5.37 1.26
N PRO A 314 15.99 -4.98 1.50
CA PRO A 314 16.27 -3.70 2.13
C PRO A 314 15.92 -2.55 1.19
N LEU A 315 15.27 -1.51 1.72
CA LEU A 315 14.81 -0.33 0.97
C LEU A 315 15.94 0.34 0.16
N SER A 316 17.18 0.25 0.62
CA SER A 316 18.37 0.76 -0.11
C SER A 316 18.59 0.15 -1.49
N ARG A 317 18.04 -1.05 -1.78
CA ARG A 317 18.10 -1.61 -3.15
C ARG A 317 17.32 -0.77 -4.16
N TYR A 318 16.33 0.01 -3.70
CA TYR A 318 15.55 0.89 -4.55
C TYR A 318 15.84 2.35 -4.20
N ALA A 319 16.82 2.94 -4.89
CA ALA A 319 17.35 4.28 -4.56
C ALA A 319 16.28 5.39 -4.53
N VAL A 320 15.35 5.38 -5.50
CA VAL A 320 14.28 6.39 -5.58
C VAL A 320 13.28 6.25 -4.42
N ALA A 321 12.98 5.02 -4.00
CA ALA A 321 12.11 4.78 -2.86
C ALA A 321 12.76 5.27 -1.55
N LEU A 322 14.06 5.02 -1.38
CA LEU A 322 14.81 5.56 -0.25
C LEU A 322 14.86 7.10 -0.27
N GLU A 323 15.08 7.71 -1.44
CA GLU A 323 15.10 9.16 -1.63
C GLU A 323 13.77 9.80 -1.24
N LEU A 324 12.66 9.27 -1.74
CA LEU A 324 11.30 9.73 -1.40
C LEU A 324 11.04 9.75 0.11
N MET A 325 11.59 8.78 0.85
CA MET A 325 11.38 8.66 2.29
C MET A 325 12.23 9.63 3.11
N ARG A 326 13.17 10.33 2.47
CA ARG A 326 13.95 11.43 3.07
C ARG A 326 13.18 12.74 3.11
N GLU A 327 12.24 12.90 2.19
CA GLU A 327 11.44 14.11 2.08
C GLU A 327 10.35 14.15 3.14
N SER A 328 10.09 15.32 3.72
CA SER A 328 9.09 15.51 4.78
C SER A 328 7.68 15.13 4.30
N PHE A 329 6.87 14.51 5.16
CA PHE A 329 5.51 14.11 4.82
C PHE A 329 4.48 15.26 4.74
N ASP A 330 4.85 16.48 5.18
CA ASP A 330 3.88 17.58 5.39
C ASP A 330 3.58 18.47 4.17
N ASN A 331 4.28 18.29 3.05
CA ASN A 331 3.95 19.03 1.83
C ASN A 331 3.04 18.20 0.93
N GLU A 332 2.08 18.87 0.30
CA GLU A 332 1.18 18.33 -0.73
C GLU A 332 1.92 17.35 -1.66
N ASN A 333 1.37 16.13 -1.79
CA ASN A 333 1.78 15.08 -2.73
C ASN A 333 3.27 15.12 -3.14
N ILE A 334 4.19 14.92 -2.18
CA ILE A 334 5.61 14.83 -2.55
C ILE A 334 5.82 13.57 -3.37
N SER A 335 6.08 13.79 -4.65
CA SER A 335 6.51 12.81 -5.60
C SER A 335 7.93 13.09 -6.07
N VAL A 336 8.65 12.02 -6.39
CA VAL A 336 10.03 12.07 -6.87
C VAL A 336 10.08 11.35 -8.21
N SER A 337 10.62 12.00 -9.23
CA SER A 337 10.80 11.40 -10.55
C SER A 337 12.28 11.39 -10.97
N ARG A 338 12.72 10.28 -11.55
CA ARG A 338 14.09 10.03 -12.04
C ARG A 338 14.00 9.21 -13.33
N LEU A 339 14.26 9.83 -14.48
CA LEU A 339 14.21 9.11 -15.77
C LEU A 339 15.39 8.17 -16.02
N SER A 340 16.49 8.35 -15.29
CA SER A 340 17.64 7.46 -15.37
C SER A 340 17.99 7.01 -13.95
N THR A 341 17.53 5.82 -13.61
CA THR A 341 17.80 5.17 -12.33
C THR A 341 17.84 3.65 -12.51
N LYS A 342 18.02 2.93 -11.40
CA LYS A 342 17.98 1.48 -11.34
C LYS A 342 16.88 0.99 -10.41
N ASN A 343 16.24 -0.11 -10.78
CA ASN A 343 15.35 -0.84 -9.90
C ASN A 343 16.15 -1.74 -8.92
N GLU A 344 15.45 -2.50 -8.07
CA GLU A 344 16.06 -3.38 -7.06
C GLU A 344 16.88 -4.54 -7.63
N GLU A 345 16.68 -4.89 -8.91
CA GLU A 345 17.46 -5.88 -9.68
C GLU A 345 18.62 -5.25 -10.49
N GLY A 346 18.76 -3.92 -10.47
CA GLY A 346 19.81 -3.18 -11.18
C GLY A 346 19.51 -2.87 -12.64
N ALA A 347 18.28 -3.10 -13.12
CA ALA A 347 17.85 -2.76 -14.48
C ALA A 347 17.65 -1.25 -14.64
N ASN A 348 18.04 -0.71 -15.80
CA ASN A 348 17.92 0.72 -16.08
C ASN A 348 16.46 1.09 -16.38
N VAL A 349 15.87 1.91 -15.52
CA VAL A 349 14.45 2.31 -15.58
C VAL A 349 14.31 3.81 -15.37
N ALA A 350 13.19 4.33 -15.82
CA ALA A 350 12.65 5.63 -15.45
C ALA A 350 11.59 5.41 -14.37
N VAL A 351 11.57 6.22 -13.32
CA VAL A 351 10.71 6.00 -12.16
C VAL A 351 10.08 7.30 -11.70
N GLY A 352 8.77 7.28 -11.45
CA GLY A 352 8.07 8.21 -10.57
C GLY A 352 7.68 7.47 -9.28
N ALA A 353 7.90 8.08 -8.12
CA ALA A 353 7.57 7.48 -6.83
C ALA A 353 6.85 8.48 -5.94
N ILE A 354 5.89 8.01 -5.16
CA ILE A 354 5.09 8.84 -4.25
C ILE A 354 4.62 8.02 -3.04
N ARG A 355 4.42 8.66 -1.90
CA ARG A 355 3.78 8.05 -0.72
C ARG A 355 2.29 8.33 -0.77
N PRO A 356 1.41 7.30 -0.86
CA PRO A 356 -0.03 7.52 -0.69
C PRO A 356 -0.33 8.18 0.66
N GLN A 357 -1.19 9.19 0.64
CA GLN A 357 -1.54 9.98 1.80
C GLN A 357 -2.63 9.30 2.61
N ASN A 358 -2.26 8.44 3.56
CA ASN A 358 -3.20 7.74 4.43
C ASN A 358 -2.53 7.38 5.77
N SER A 359 -3.32 7.28 6.84
CA SER A 359 -2.85 7.00 8.20
C SER A 359 -2.75 5.51 8.55
N LEU A 360 -3.36 4.62 7.77
CA LEU A 360 -3.38 3.17 8.02
C LEU A 360 -2.05 2.50 7.69
N VAL A 361 -1.33 3.02 6.69
CA VAL A 361 -0.16 2.35 6.10
C VAL A 361 0.91 3.33 5.64
N GLN A 362 2.17 2.93 5.69
CA GLN A 362 3.31 3.70 5.17
C GLN A 362 3.84 3.08 3.88
N TRP A 363 2.97 3.00 2.86
CA TRP A 363 3.32 2.43 1.56
C TRP A 363 4.06 3.41 0.65
N ILE A 364 4.73 2.87 -0.37
CA ILE A 364 5.42 3.61 -1.42
C ILE A 364 4.88 3.10 -2.75
N LEU A 365 4.25 4.00 -3.52
CA LEU A 365 3.87 3.71 -4.89
C LEU A 365 5.01 4.09 -5.82
N ILE A 366 5.36 3.17 -6.71
CA ILE A 366 6.39 3.34 -7.73
C ILE A 366 5.73 3.10 -9.08
N VAL A 367 5.88 4.05 -9.97
CA VAL A 367 5.55 3.93 -11.39
C VAL A 367 6.87 3.86 -12.14
N GLU A 368 7.12 2.76 -12.84
CA GLU A 368 8.35 2.56 -13.59
C GLU A 368 8.09 2.31 -15.07
N GLU A 369 8.98 2.82 -15.92
CA GLU A 369 9.01 2.62 -17.36
C GLU A 369 10.43 2.26 -17.81
N THR A 370 10.58 1.67 -18.99
CA THR A 370 11.94 1.44 -19.51
C THR A 370 12.63 2.75 -19.84
N HIS A 371 13.94 2.80 -19.60
CA HIS A 371 14.77 3.93 -20.02
C HIS A 371 14.66 4.19 -21.54
N LYS A 372 14.35 3.16 -22.35
CA LYS A 372 14.22 3.35 -23.79
C LYS A 372 12.93 4.07 -24.18
N GLU A 373 11.82 3.81 -23.48
CA GLU A 373 10.55 4.51 -23.69
C GLU A 373 10.58 5.91 -23.10
N ALA A 374 11.11 6.07 -21.89
CA ALA A 374 11.21 7.36 -21.21
C ALA A 374 12.00 8.44 -21.98
N PHE A 375 12.96 8.00 -22.80
CA PHE A 375 13.76 8.88 -23.67
C PHE A 375 13.33 8.82 -25.13
N ALA A 376 12.28 8.06 -25.46
CA ALA A 376 11.71 8.13 -26.80
C ALA A 376 11.10 9.51 -26.99
N PRO A 377 11.30 10.16 -28.16
CA PRO A 377 10.61 11.41 -28.45
C PRO A 377 9.11 11.15 -28.38
N SER A 378 8.40 11.94 -27.57
CA SER A 378 6.95 11.87 -27.45
C SER A 378 6.32 12.12 -28.83
N LEU A 379 5.86 11.04 -29.48
CA LEU A 379 5.12 11.12 -30.74
C LEU A 379 3.64 11.47 -30.53
N ASP A 380 3.19 11.65 -29.28
CA ASP A 380 1.77 11.84 -28.94
C ASP A 380 1.29 13.31 -28.98
N CYS A 381 1.72 14.09 -29.97
CA CYS A 381 1.06 15.36 -30.30
C CYS A 381 0.00 15.24 -31.41
N GLU A 382 -0.29 14.04 -31.91
CA GLU A 382 -1.39 13.80 -32.86
C GLU A 382 -2.09 12.48 -32.55
N ARG A 383 -3.16 12.53 -31.74
CA ARG A 383 -4.40 11.78 -31.98
C ARG A 383 -5.58 12.29 -31.18
#